data_AF-A0A4Y9R7U8-F1
#
_entry.id   AF-A0A4Y9R7U8-F1
#
_cell.length_a   1.000
_cell.length_b   1.000
_cell.length_c   1.000
_cell.angle_alpha   90.00
_cell.angle_beta   90.00
_cell.angle_gamma   90.00
#
_symmetry.space_group_name_H-M   'P 1'
#
loop_
_entity.id
_entity.type
_entity.pdbx_description
1 polymer ?
#
loop_
_entity_poly.entity_id
_entity_poly.type
_entity_poly.pdbx_seq_one_letter_code
_entity_poly.pdbx_strand_id
1 'polypeptide(L)'
;MRLAFLAAPVVALAALTAACNQSDPAPVPPPETATAPVEAPAQPPAEVPVQTPAATPASSGSCLDEIGQEAATRLVEQCRAVSPATRPPCNTANPCAMIQGEIDRSCALWEGQGDAPEECRPAAPQT
;
A
#
# COMPACT_ATOMS: atom_id res chain seq x y z
N MET A 1 -30.92 -2.77 -44.04
CA MET A 1 -31.41 -4.12 -43.68
C MET A 1 -31.05 -4.34 -42.20
N ARG A 2 -31.86 -3.77 -41.28
CA ARG A 2 -32.71 -4.47 -40.28
C ARG A 2 -31.92 -5.51 -39.45
N LEU A 3 -31.35 -5.10 -38.31
CA LEU A 3 -31.92 -5.10 -36.93
C LEU A 3 -31.82 -6.47 -36.24
N ALA A 4 -31.00 -6.55 -35.18
CA ALA A 4 -31.24 -7.40 -34.02
C ALA A 4 -30.48 -6.83 -32.80
N PHE A 5 -30.96 -5.70 -32.28
CA PHE A 5 -30.67 -5.29 -30.91
C PHE A 5 -31.52 -6.17 -29.99
N LEU A 6 -30.90 -7.10 -29.26
CA LEU A 6 -31.54 -7.79 -28.16
C LEU A 6 -31.22 -7.02 -26.87
N ALA A 7 -32.25 -6.33 -26.39
CA ALA A 7 -32.29 -5.68 -25.10
C ALA A 7 -32.23 -6.72 -23.98
N ALA A 8 -31.20 -6.68 -23.15
CA ALA A 8 -31.18 -7.39 -21.88
C ALA A 8 -31.74 -6.46 -20.78
N PRO A 9 -32.68 -6.94 -19.94
CA PRO A 9 -33.30 -6.11 -18.93
C PRO A 9 -32.35 -5.87 -17.75
N VAL A 10 -32.22 -4.60 -17.41
CA VAL A 10 -31.69 -4.08 -16.16
C VAL A 10 -32.57 -4.60 -15.02
N VAL A 11 -32.01 -5.43 -14.14
CA VAL A 11 -32.57 -5.66 -12.80
C VAL A 11 -31.54 -5.22 -11.78
N ALA A 12 -31.76 -4.01 -11.28
CA ALA A 12 -31.14 -3.48 -10.09
C ALA A 12 -31.61 -4.29 -8.88
N LEU A 13 -30.69 -4.74 -8.03
CA LEU A 13 -31.02 -5.15 -6.66
C LEU A 13 -30.17 -4.36 -5.68
N ALA A 14 -30.89 -3.59 -4.87
CA ALA A 14 -30.41 -2.60 -3.94
C ALA A 14 -29.76 -3.22 -2.69
N ALA A 15 -28.73 -2.52 -2.21
CA ALA A 15 -28.42 -2.21 -0.82
C ALA A 15 -28.75 -3.25 0.28
N LEU A 16 -27.69 -3.83 0.85
CA LEU A 16 -27.62 -4.09 2.29
C LEU A 16 -26.36 -3.43 2.87
N THR A 17 -26.43 -2.12 3.11
CA THR A 17 -25.56 -1.42 4.04
C THR A 17 -26.21 -1.43 5.41
N ALA A 18 -25.91 -2.41 6.26
CA ALA A 18 -26.23 -2.36 7.70
C ALA A 18 -25.53 -3.51 8.45
N ALA A 19 -24.29 -3.30 8.88
CA ALA A 19 -23.79 -3.91 10.10
C ALA A 19 -22.67 -3.03 10.64
N CYS A 20 -23.06 -2.21 11.61
CA CYS A 20 -22.29 -1.15 12.22
C CYS A 20 -21.03 -1.67 12.91
N ASN A 21 -19.94 -0.96 12.63
CA ASN A 21 -18.79 -0.79 13.49
C ASN A 21 -19.23 -0.26 14.86
N GLN A 22 -19.37 -1.13 15.87
CA GLN A 22 -19.69 -0.74 17.25
C GLN A 22 -18.63 -1.32 18.18
N SER A 23 -17.49 -0.66 18.26
CA SER A 23 -16.52 -0.86 19.34
C SER A 23 -16.53 0.40 20.18
N ASP A 24 -17.29 0.35 21.27
CA ASP A 24 -17.33 1.36 22.32
C ASP A 24 -16.17 1.07 23.30
N PRO A 25 -15.22 1.99 23.51
CA PRO A 25 -14.22 1.82 24.56
C PRO A 25 -14.84 2.21 25.91
N ALA A 26 -14.86 1.25 26.84
CA ALA A 26 -15.25 1.48 28.23
C ALA A 26 -14.46 2.63 28.88
N PRO A 27 -15.08 3.46 29.73
CA PRO A 27 -14.38 4.49 30.48
C PRO A 27 -13.52 3.84 31.57
N VAL A 28 -12.21 3.99 31.47
CA VAL A 28 -11.28 3.65 32.56
C VAL A 28 -11.31 4.80 33.57
N PRO A 29 -11.55 4.55 34.87
CA PRO A 29 -11.52 5.59 35.90
C PRO A 29 -10.10 6.18 36.06
N PRO A 30 -9.98 7.44 36.51
CA PRO A 30 -8.69 8.08 36.70
C PRO A 30 -7.89 7.36 37.80
N PRO A 31 -6.56 7.27 37.68
CA PRO A 31 -5.72 6.83 38.79
C PRO A 31 -5.78 7.87 39.91
N GLU A 32 -6.04 7.38 41.12
CA GLU A 32 -6.05 8.15 42.35
C GLU A 32 -4.69 8.82 42.58
N THR A 33 -4.77 10.10 42.95
CA THR A 33 -3.66 10.94 43.38
C THR A 33 -3.03 10.38 44.64
N ALA A 34 -1.75 10.00 44.58
CA ALA A 34 -0.91 9.79 45.76
C ALA A 34 0.36 10.66 45.66
N THR A 35 0.29 11.77 46.39
CA THR A 35 1.31 12.58 47.08
C THR A 35 2.81 12.37 46.77
N ALA A 36 3.48 13.49 46.43
CA ALA A 36 4.93 13.75 46.28
C ALA A 36 5.73 13.55 47.61
N PRO A 37 7.06 13.82 47.73
CA PRO A 37 8.05 14.43 46.79
C PRO A 37 9.47 13.82 46.80
N VAL A 38 10.30 14.02 45.75
CA VAL A 38 11.76 14.31 45.90
C VAL A 38 12.26 15.06 44.66
N GLU A 39 12.80 16.25 44.90
CA GLU A 39 13.60 17.06 43.99
C GLU A 39 15.00 16.44 43.82
N ALA A 40 15.38 16.15 42.58
CA ALA A 40 16.77 16.00 42.14
C ALA A 40 16.87 16.62 40.74
N PRO A 41 17.83 17.52 40.45
CA PRO A 41 17.97 18.06 39.10
C PRO A 41 18.57 16.98 38.18
N ALA A 42 17.70 16.14 37.63
CA ALA A 42 18.02 15.28 36.51
C ALA A 42 17.89 16.13 35.24
N GLN A 43 18.99 16.32 34.54
CA GLN A 43 19.04 16.99 33.25
C GLN A 43 17.98 16.39 32.31
N PRO A 44 17.26 17.21 31.52
CA PRO A 44 16.30 16.67 30.57
C PRO A 44 17.04 15.69 29.64
N PRO A 45 16.52 14.47 29.42
CA PRO A 45 17.08 13.62 28.38
C PRO A 45 17.02 14.41 27.08
N ALA A 46 18.15 14.49 26.38
CA ALA A 46 18.20 15.11 25.07
C ALA A 46 17.10 14.48 24.21
N GLU A 47 16.14 15.31 23.77
CA GLU A 47 15.13 14.91 22.80
C GLU A 47 15.87 14.50 21.52
N VAL A 48 16.06 13.20 21.32
CA VAL A 48 16.45 12.66 20.04
C VAL A 48 15.33 13.04 19.07
N PRO A 49 15.60 13.80 18.00
CA PRO A 49 14.57 14.15 17.04
C PRO A 49 14.01 12.86 16.48
N VAL A 50 12.72 12.60 16.74
CA VAL A 50 12.00 11.52 16.08
C VAL A 50 11.95 11.91 14.61
N GLN A 51 12.84 11.30 13.81
CA GLN A 51 12.83 11.47 12.37
C GLN A 51 11.58 10.76 11.85
N THR A 52 10.51 11.52 11.68
CA THR A 52 9.32 11.03 10.98
C THR A 52 9.76 10.68 9.55
N PRO A 53 9.61 9.42 9.10
CA PRO A 53 9.91 9.08 7.72
C PRO A 53 9.10 10.00 6.80
N ALA A 54 9.76 10.68 5.87
CA ALA A 54 9.09 11.48 4.87
C ALA A 54 8.15 10.56 4.08
N ALA A 55 6.85 10.83 4.16
CA ALA A 55 5.87 10.12 3.34
C ALA A 55 6.19 10.44 1.87
N THR A 56 6.53 9.42 1.09
CA THR A 56 6.62 9.57 -0.36
C THR A 56 5.26 10.01 -0.88
N PRO A 57 5.18 11.04 -1.74
CA PRO A 57 3.91 11.47 -2.29
C PRO A 57 3.30 10.29 -3.06
N ALA A 58 2.15 9.81 -2.59
CA ALA A 58 1.38 8.85 -3.35
C ALA A 58 0.87 9.57 -4.60
N SER A 59 1.40 9.19 -5.77
CA SER A 59 0.84 9.61 -7.05
C SER A 59 -0.63 9.19 -7.05
N SER A 60 -1.56 10.13 -7.27
CA SER A 60 -3.00 9.87 -7.21
C SER A 60 -3.56 9.34 -8.54
N GLY A 61 -2.73 9.21 -9.56
CA GLY A 61 -3.11 8.73 -10.91
C GLY A 61 -2.94 7.23 -11.08
N SER A 62 -3.51 6.69 -12.17
CA SER A 62 -3.24 5.32 -12.57
C SER A 62 -1.89 5.21 -13.27
N CYS A 63 -1.23 4.05 -13.17
CA CYS A 63 0.02 3.83 -13.88
C CYS A 63 -0.17 3.82 -15.40
N LEU A 64 -1.37 3.41 -15.86
CA LEU A 64 -1.74 3.52 -17.26
C LEU A 64 -1.68 4.98 -17.75
N ASP A 65 -2.20 5.93 -16.97
CA ASP A 65 -2.19 7.35 -17.33
C ASP A 65 -0.79 7.98 -17.20
N GLU A 66 0.01 7.50 -16.26
CA GLU A 66 1.34 8.05 -15.97
C GLU A 66 2.40 7.67 -17.03
N ILE A 67 2.44 6.40 -17.45
CA ILE A 67 3.48 5.88 -18.36
C ILE A 67 2.94 5.24 -19.65
N GLY A 68 1.62 5.23 -19.83
CA GLY A 68 0.98 4.64 -21.00
C GLY A 68 0.78 3.12 -20.88
N GLN A 69 -0.12 2.59 -21.71
CA GLN A 69 -0.60 1.20 -21.61
C GLN A 69 0.52 0.16 -21.72
N GLU A 70 1.42 0.31 -22.70
CA GLU A 70 2.47 -0.68 -22.95
C GLU A 70 3.46 -0.75 -21.77
N ALA A 71 3.97 0.39 -21.31
CA ALA A 71 4.92 0.45 -20.20
C ALA A 71 4.27 0.01 -18.87
N ALA A 72 3.02 0.44 -18.60
CA ALA A 72 2.29 0.01 -17.41
C ALA A 72 2.03 -1.50 -17.39
N THR A 73 1.75 -2.10 -18.55
CA THR A 73 1.54 -3.55 -18.67
C THR A 73 2.83 -4.31 -18.35
N ARG A 74 3.97 -3.89 -18.92
CA ARG A 74 5.29 -4.50 -18.60
C ARG A 74 5.62 -4.39 -17.11
N LEU A 75 5.33 -3.24 -16.49
CA LEU A 75 5.56 -3.04 -15.06
C LEU A 75 4.68 -3.98 -14.20
N VAL A 76 3.41 -4.16 -14.57
CA VAL A 76 2.51 -5.09 -13.88
C VAL A 76 2.94 -6.55 -14.08
N GLU A 77 3.40 -6.92 -15.26
CA GLU A 77 3.94 -8.25 -15.52
C GLU A 77 5.15 -8.54 -14.64
N GLN A 78 6.09 -7.59 -14.54
CA GLN A 78 7.24 -7.68 -13.64
C GLN A 78 6.80 -7.86 -12.18
N CYS A 79 5.87 -7.01 -11.72
CA CYS A 79 5.31 -7.07 -10.36
C CYS A 79 4.72 -8.44 -10.02
N ARG A 80 4.00 -9.06 -10.97
CA ARG A 80 3.40 -10.39 -10.77
C ARG A 80 4.42 -11.52 -10.82
N ALA A 81 5.50 -11.37 -11.57
CA ALA A 81 6.57 -12.37 -11.63
C ALA A 81 7.34 -12.44 -10.31
N VAL A 82 7.52 -11.30 -9.63
CA VAL A 82 8.34 -11.21 -8.41
C VAL A 82 7.54 -11.33 -7.12
N SER A 83 6.24 -11.02 -7.12
CA SER A 83 5.45 -11.00 -5.88
C SER A 83 4.98 -12.42 -5.47
N PRO A 84 5.35 -12.90 -4.27
CA PRO A 84 4.84 -14.17 -3.75
C PRO A 84 3.38 -14.07 -3.24
N ALA A 85 2.78 -12.88 -3.25
CA ALA A 85 1.42 -12.67 -2.74
C ALA A 85 0.37 -13.25 -3.69
N THR A 86 -0.75 -13.73 -3.13
CA THR A 86 -1.90 -14.24 -3.91
C THR A 86 -2.78 -13.12 -4.49
N ARG A 87 -2.65 -11.91 -3.97
CA ARG A 87 -3.38 -10.71 -4.44
C ARG A 87 -2.56 -9.43 -4.23
N PRO A 88 -1.43 -9.28 -4.93
CA PRO A 88 -0.62 -8.07 -4.84
C PRO A 88 -1.30 -6.88 -5.52
N PRO A 89 -0.88 -5.63 -5.23
CA PRO A 89 -1.38 -4.43 -5.90
C PRO A 89 -0.88 -4.25 -7.35
N CYS A 90 -0.54 -5.34 -8.06
CA CYS A 90 -0.07 -5.31 -9.44
C CYS A 90 -1.25 -5.11 -10.42
N ASN A 91 -1.65 -3.86 -10.62
CA ASN A 91 -2.73 -3.49 -11.54
C ASN A 91 -2.43 -2.14 -12.18
N THR A 92 -2.62 -1.98 -13.49
CA THR A 92 -2.34 -0.74 -14.21
C THR A 92 -3.22 0.44 -13.76
N ALA A 93 -4.36 0.16 -13.13
CA ALA A 93 -5.23 1.16 -12.50
C ALA A 93 -4.64 1.74 -11.20
N ASN A 94 -3.66 1.05 -10.59
CA ASN A 94 -2.98 1.55 -9.39
C ASN A 94 -1.84 2.51 -9.78
N PRO A 95 -1.38 3.38 -8.88
CA PRO A 95 -0.26 4.29 -9.14
C PRO A 95 1.04 3.55 -9.46
N CYS A 96 1.85 4.05 -10.40
CA CYS A 96 3.13 3.40 -10.74
C CYS A 96 4.04 3.24 -9.52
N ALA A 97 4.10 4.25 -8.64
CA ALA A 97 4.87 4.19 -7.41
C ALA A 97 4.43 3.05 -6.47
N MET A 98 3.14 2.70 -6.45
CA MET A 98 2.64 1.58 -5.65
C MET A 98 3.07 0.23 -6.26
N ILE A 99 3.00 0.10 -7.59
CA ILE A 99 3.42 -1.11 -8.30
C ILE A 99 4.94 -1.29 -8.16
N GLN A 100 5.72 -0.22 -8.33
CA GLN A 100 7.18 -0.24 -8.16
C GLN A 100 7.57 -0.59 -6.73
N GLY A 101 6.91 0.01 -5.72
CA GLY A 101 7.18 -0.32 -4.33
C GLY A 101 6.87 -1.78 -3.96
N GLU A 102 5.93 -2.42 -4.65
CA GLU A 102 5.69 -3.87 -4.52
C GLU A 102 6.80 -4.70 -5.16
N ILE A 103 7.29 -4.30 -6.33
CA ILE A 103 8.45 -4.93 -6.99
C ILE A 103 9.66 -4.87 -6.06
N ASP A 104 10.02 -3.67 -5.58
CA ASP A 104 11.20 -3.46 -4.75
C ASP A 104 11.11 -4.28 -3.45
N ARG A 105 9.95 -4.26 -2.78
CA ARG A 105 9.74 -5.04 -1.56
C ARG A 105 9.81 -6.54 -1.82
N SER A 106 9.22 -7.01 -2.91
CA SER A 106 9.23 -8.44 -3.26
C SER A 106 10.63 -8.90 -3.62
N CYS A 107 11.39 -8.09 -4.36
CA CYS A 107 12.78 -8.39 -4.70
C CYS A 107 13.70 -8.45 -3.49
N ALA A 108 13.49 -7.59 -2.49
CA ALA A 108 14.20 -7.68 -1.22
C ALA A 108 13.93 -8.99 -0.46
N LEU A 109 12.78 -9.65 -0.67
CA LEU A 109 12.51 -10.96 -0.07
C LEU A 109 13.36 -12.07 -0.69
N TRP A 110 13.63 -11.96 -2.00
CA TRP A 110 14.42 -12.93 -2.75
C TRP A 110 15.93 -12.83 -2.45
N GLU A 111 16.39 -11.72 -1.87
CA GLU A 111 17.78 -11.56 -1.44
C GLU A 111 18.17 -12.65 -0.41
N GLY A 112 19.22 -13.41 -0.73
CA GLY A 112 19.69 -14.51 0.13
C GLY A 112 18.98 -15.85 -0.05
N GLN A 113 17.97 -15.95 -0.94
CA GLN A 113 17.29 -17.21 -1.25
C GLN A 113 18.00 -18.04 -2.35
N GLY A 114 19.02 -17.49 -3.02
CA GLY A 114 19.83 -18.19 -4.03
C GLY A 114 19.23 -18.24 -5.44
N ASP A 115 17.90 -18.12 -5.55
CA ASP A 115 17.14 -18.25 -6.81
C ASP A 115 16.22 -17.03 -7.03
N ALA A 116 16.78 -15.82 -7.00
CA ALA A 116 16.00 -14.61 -7.26
C ALA A 116 15.52 -14.56 -8.74
N PRO A 117 14.28 -14.13 -9.02
CA PRO A 117 13.80 -13.93 -10.37
C PRO A 117 14.69 -12.95 -11.17
N GLU A 118 14.81 -13.16 -12.48
CA GLU A 118 15.58 -12.29 -13.39
C GLU A 118 15.11 -10.83 -13.31
N GLU A 119 13.81 -10.65 -13.09
CA GLU A 119 13.12 -9.38 -12.94
C GLU A 119 13.57 -8.58 -11.72
N CYS A 120 14.16 -9.23 -10.72
CA CYS A 120 14.72 -8.60 -9.53
C CYS A 120 16.16 -8.16 -9.69
N ARG A 121 16.79 -8.46 -10.83
CA ARG A 121 18.12 -7.93 -11.11
C ARG A 121 18.00 -6.43 -11.44
N PRO A 122 18.84 -5.57 -10.87
CA PRO A 122 18.88 -4.17 -11.28
C PRO A 122 19.14 -4.11 -12.79
N ALA A 123 18.35 -3.30 -13.50
CA ALA A 123 18.57 -3.05 -14.91
C ALA A 123 20.01 -2.58 -15.12
N ALA A 124 20.70 -3.13 -16.11
CA ALA A 124 22.03 -2.64 -16.48
C ALA A 124 21.92 -1.12 -16.77
N PRO A 125 22.93 -0.31 -16.41
CA PRO A 125 22.90 1.10 -16.71
C PRO A 125 22.74 1.30 -18.22
N GLN A 126 21.63 1.93 -18.61
CA GLN A 126 21.37 2.29 -20.00
C GLN A 126 22.40 3.36 -20.39
N THR A 127 23.43 2.95 -21.15
CA THR A 127 24.49 3.82 -21.67
C THR A 127 24.01 4.59 -22.90
#